data_AF-A0A179HLR7-F1
#
_entry.id   AF-A0A179HLR7-F1
#
_cell.length_a   1.000
_cell.length_b   1.000
_cell.length_c   1.000
_cell.angle_alpha   90.00
_cell.angle_beta   90.00
_cell.angle_gamma   90.00
#
_symmetry.space_group_name_H-M   'P 1'
#
loop_
_entity.id
_entity.type
_entity.pdbx_description
1 polymer ?
#
loop_
_entity_poly.entity_id
_entity_poly.type
_entity_poly.pdbx_seq_one_letter_code
_entity_poly.pdbx_strand_id
1 'polypeptide(L)'
;MAATVDDAKIQPLSASSTAYELDDMAVSIKPLRPNSRQASSSSSSSQRAVSSYAYEQFHRGKQLRHMGLLSLCRWLLTVALAMSIYGVIWSYSDKEAMPASKKKEFNSLVIGLSIALSLNLASSLKGDVGELRWWLLSLRDYTPREADLILQSESLSRLVMLGWTSRRPVVQAFVCLFVALNLASQIALALLGITYNVNPADKFTVTAPGIVSIPDMSDIQVGPALARNASRTLNESQAINARRYTANTFGMVSIAFGDDDIATLPKPGKIYNPDDPFFFWDDEKGSYTFVFYESSPDGAVYYSNVASNRTISVQAECDSWRVLKGGDGLSANITVQYSDGTKEDWELPSVNGPDQSIFLHDPAKQSWDSSGQVDVFEASKTDPWAYSCNITVEPVVNAVIKEQEVGVNVTRYAAPAIALQGYGSSVYGLTNDTKQYQWQSYPAQSVFGAPVNGSAETMARTVSRYAIGSIAITTQSNGNINARGMVPQKGITLEITNWTYLHLILGLTVGIQLLIAVVSILVANRVQVRCHSYLSMAALLRPALQGVSCRGSAADGQEVASMMGKDTRLRYVRDRGGGFQVQSSEL
;
A
#
# COMPACT_ATOMS: atom_id res chain seq x y z
N MET A 1 -21.05 35.75 -21.72
CA MET A 1 -20.59 37.15 -21.65
C MET A 1 -19.14 37.11 -21.17
N ALA A 2 -18.23 37.56 -22.04
CA ALA A 2 -16.79 37.82 -21.85
C ALA A 2 -15.92 36.77 -21.12
N ALA A 3 -15.18 35.99 -21.92
CA ALA A 3 -13.91 35.38 -21.54
C ALA A 3 -12.79 36.42 -21.76
N THR A 4 -11.87 36.55 -20.80
CA THR A 4 -10.60 37.26 -20.97
C THR A 4 -9.45 36.29 -20.80
N VAL A 5 -8.66 36.21 -21.87
CA VAL A 5 -7.43 35.47 -22.06
C VAL A 5 -6.29 36.37 -21.57
N ASP A 6 -5.39 35.85 -20.74
CA ASP A 6 -4.14 36.53 -20.40
C ASP A 6 -2.94 35.82 -21.04
N ASP A 7 -2.23 36.62 -21.84
CA ASP A 7 -1.03 36.34 -22.60
C ASP A 7 0.20 36.14 -21.70
N ALA A 8 0.90 35.02 -21.84
CA ALA A 8 2.26 34.85 -21.32
C ALA A 8 3.28 34.95 -22.47
N LYS A 9 3.88 36.13 -22.52
CA LYS A 9 4.91 36.64 -23.44
C LYS A 9 6.22 35.85 -23.32
N ILE A 10 6.69 35.30 -24.43
CA ILE A 10 8.05 34.76 -24.63
C ILE A 10 8.96 35.92 -25.07
N GLN A 11 10.12 36.10 -24.42
CA GLN A 11 11.41 36.54 -25.02
C GLN A 11 12.57 36.53 -23.98
N PRO A 12 13.85 36.54 -24.42
CA PRO A 12 14.95 35.74 -23.84
C PRO A 12 16.03 36.58 -23.11
N LEU A 13 16.80 35.93 -22.23
CA LEU A 13 18.02 36.47 -21.59
C LEU A 13 19.00 35.29 -21.44
N SER A 14 20.12 35.20 -22.15
CA SER A 14 21.34 36.01 -22.17
C SER A 14 22.48 35.11 -21.68
N ALA A 15 23.38 34.76 -22.60
CA ALA A 15 24.64 34.12 -22.29
C ALA A 15 25.48 35.04 -21.39
N SER A 16 26.12 34.46 -20.36
CA SER A 16 27.22 35.10 -19.66
C SER A 16 28.35 34.10 -19.48
N SER A 17 29.50 34.45 -20.06
CA SER A 17 30.78 33.81 -19.91
C SER A 17 31.37 34.11 -18.54
N THR A 18 32.00 33.13 -17.91
CA THR A 18 33.12 33.39 -16.99
C THR A 18 34.22 32.38 -17.22
N ALA A 19 35.37 32.94 -17.61
CA ALA A 19 36.66 32.29 -17.73
C ALA A 19 37.22 31.90 -16.36
N TYR A 20 38.04 30.86 -16.33
CA TYR A 20 39.04 30.67 -15.28
C TYR A 20 40.42 30.71 -15.94
N GLU A 21 41.20 31.72 -15.54
CA GLU A 21 42.56 32.00 -15.95
C GLU A 21 43.54 30.92 -15.47
N LEU A 22 44.53 30.66 -16.33
CA LEU A 22 45.81 30.07 -15.99
C LEU A 22 46.61 31.07 -15.14
N ASP A 23 47.36 30.56 -14.17
CA ASP A 23 48.54 31.26 -13.68
C ASP A 23 49.78 30.36 -13.76
N ASP A 24 50.84 31.00 -14.22
CA ASP A 24 52.10 30.47 -14.71
C ASP A 24 53.09 30.27 -13.54
N MET A 25 53.84 29.18 -13.53
CA MET A 25 55.19 29.17 -12.91
C MET A 25 56.15 28.40 -13.79
N ALA A 26 56.86 29.18 -14.60
CA ALA A 26 58.01 28.78 -15.38
C ALA A 26 59.29 28.63 -14.51
N VAL A 27 60.36 28.21 -15.20
CA VAL A 27 61.80 28.15 -14.83
C VAL A 27 62.24 26.73 -14.39
N SER A 28 63.21 26.04 -15.00
CA SER A 28 64.38 26.47 -15.79
C SER A 28 64.84 25.36 -16.75
N ILE A 29 65.12 25.72 -18.00
CA ILE A 29 65.93 24.93 -18.94
C ILE A 29 67.27 25.65 -19.09
N LYS A 30 68.39 24.92 -19.01
CA LYS A 30 69.58 25.20 -19.84
C LYS A 30 70.40 23.92 -20.10
N PRO A 31 71.16 23.88 -21.21
CA PRO A 31 71.25 22.72 -22.11
C PRO A 31 72.69 22.20 -22.23
N LEU A 32 72.92 21.10 -22.94
CA LEU A 32 74.22 20.85 -23.59
C LEU A 32 74.08 20.01 -24.87
N ARG A 33 74.81 20.52 -25.88
CA ARG A 33 74.89 20.14 -27.30
C ARG A 33 75.85 18.94 -27.51
N PRO A 34 75.98 18.43 -28.76
CA PRO A 34 76.37 17.05 -29.06
C PRO A 34 77.88 16.84 -29.09
N ASN A 35 78.32 15.60 -28.94
CA ASN A 35 79.67 15.18 -29.32
C ASN A 35 79.62 13.94 -30.21
N SER A 36 79.94 14.16 -31.47
CA SER A 36 80.42 13.17 -32.42
C SER A 36 81.88 12.83 -32.09
N ARG A 37 82.19 11.54 -31.88
CA ARG A 37 83.50 10.98 -32.20
C ARG A 37 83.33 9.57 -32.76
N GLN A 38 83.91 9.39 -33.94
CA GLN A 38 84.15 8.12 -34.60
C GLN A 38 84.97 7.18 -33.72
N ALA A 39 84.56 5.92 -33.68
CA ALA A 39 85.47 4.79 -33.56
C ALA A 39 84.97 3.68 -34.48
N SER A 40 85.82 3.32 -35.42
CA SER A 40 85.67 2.31 -36.45
C SER A 40 85.82 0.89 -35.90
N SER A 41 85.32 -0.07 -36.70
CA SER A 41 85.63 -1.51 -36.74
C SER A 41 85.03 -2.39 -35.63
N SER A 42 84.00 -3.17 -35.99
CA SER A 42 84.20 -4.52 -36.54
C SER A 42 82.85 -5.21 -36.71
N SER A 43 82.75 -5.93 -37.82
CA SER A 43 81.64 -6.76 -38.25
C SER A 43 81.25 -7.84 -37.24
N SER A 44 80.00 -7.88 -36.83
CA SER A 44 79.28 -9.14 -36.68
C SER A 44 77.79 -8.91 -36.94
N SER A 45 77.36 -9.41 -38.09
CA SER A 45 75.96 -9.63 -38.42
C SER A 45 75.36 -10.62 -37.43
N SER A 46 74.73 -10.12 -36.37
CA SER A 46 73.68 -10.86 -35.68
C SER A 46 72.35 -10.26 -36.08
N GLN A 47 71.73 -10.86 -37.10
CA GLN A 47 70.30 -10.81 -37.28
C GLN A 47 69.67 -11.21 -35.94
N ARG A 48 69.23 -10.22 -35.15
CA ARG A 48 68.28 -10.47 -34.08
C ARG A 48 67.01 -10.92 -34.77
N ALA A 49 66.81 -12.24 -34.77
CA ALA A 49 65.52 -12.85 -35.06
C ALA A 49 64.48 -12.05 -34.28
N VAL A 50 63.60 -11.37 -35.01
CA VAL A 50 62.38 -10.80 -34.46
C VAL A 50 61.72 -11.95 -33.72
N SER A 51 61.57 -11.83 -32.39
CA SER A 51 60.89 -12.84 -31.60
C SER A 51 59.52 -13.03 -32.24
N SER A 52 59.32 -14.17 -32.89
CA SER A 52 58.02 -14.66 -33.30
C SER A 52 57.13 -14.55 -32.07
N TYR A 53 56.14 -13.65 -32.10
CA TYR A 53 55.15 -13.55 -31.04
C TYR A 53 54.58 -14.96 -30.85
N ALA A 54 54.85 -15.57 -29.70
CA ALA A 54 54.27 -16.85 -29.35
C ALA A 54 52.76 -16.60 -29.24
N TYR A 55 52.02 -16.98 -30.29
CA TYR A 55 50.57 -16.92 -30.26
C TYR A 55 50.10 -17.76 -29.08
N GLU A 56 49.47 -17.11 -28.10
CA GLU A 56 48.86 -17.79 -26.97
C GLU A 56 47.90 -18.86 -27.52
N GLN A 57 48.24 -20.13 -27.30
CA GLN A 57 47.45 -21.26 -27.81
C GLN A 57 46.01 -21.14 -27.32
N PHE A 58 45.06 -21.24 -28.24
CA PHE A 58 43.64 -21.13 -27.96
C PHE A 58 43.16 -22.28 -27.06
N HIS A 59 42.91 -21.99 -25.78
CA HIS A 59 42.37 -22.93 -24.80
C HIS A 59 40.86 -22.70 -24.58
N ARG A 60 40.02 -23.46 -25.29
CA ARG A 60 38.54 -23.37 -25.21
C ARG A 60 38.00 -23.41 -23.78
N GLY A 61 38.53 -24.27 -22.93
CA GLY A 61 38.05 -24.39 -21.54
C GLY A 61 38.37 -23.18 -20.65
N LYS A 62 39.52 -22.52 -20.85
CA LYS A 62 39.90 -21.33 -20.08
C LYS A 62 39.08 -20.11 -20.51
N GLN A 63 38.85 -19.95 -21.82
CA GLN A 63 38.01 -18.88 -22.36
C GLN A 63 36.55 -19.02 -21.89
N LEU A 64 35.99 -20.24 -21.95
CA LEU A 64 34.64 -20.52 -21.49
C LEU A 64 34.44 -20.19 -20.00
N ARG A 65 35.39 -20.56 -19.14
CA ARG A 65 35.33 -20.24 -17.70
C ARG A 65 35.42 -18.74 -17.44
N HIS A 66 36.30 -18.04 -18.16
CA HIS A 66 36.48 -16.60 -17.98
C HIS A 66 35.24 -15.81 -18.40
N MET A 67 34.67 -16.09 -19.58
CA MET A 67 33.41 -15.49 -20.05
C MET A 67 32.24 -15.88 -19.16
N GLY A 68 32.15 -17.16 -18.80
CA GLY A 68 31.12 -17.66 -17.90
C GLY A 68 31.10 -16.94 -16.56
N LEU A 69 32.28 -16.71 -15.95
CA LEU A 69 32.39 -15.98 -14.69
C LEU A 69 31.97 -14.51 -14.83
N LEU A 70 32.41 -13.84 -15.90
CA LEU A 70 32.07 -12.44 -16.15
C LEU A 70 30.56 -12.25 -16.36
N SER A 71 29.94 -13.07 -17.21
CA SER A 71 28.50 -12.99 -17.46
C SER A 71 27.67 -13.46 -16.26
N LEU A 72 28.16 -14.44 -15.48
CA LEU A 72 27.53 -14.84 -14.22
C LEU A 72 27.53 -13.68 -13.22
N CYS A 73 28.64 -12.95 -13.06
CA CYS A 73 28.68 -11.78 -12.18
C CYS A 73 27.67 -10.69 -12.60
N ARG A 74 27.57 -10.40 -13.91
CA ARG A 74 26.59 -9.44 -14.45
C ARG A 74 25.15 -9.89 -14.21
N TRP A 75 24.88 -11.18 -14.40
CA TRP A 75 23.57 -11.78 -14.17
C TRP A 75 23.19 -11.79 -12.68
N LEU A 76 24.12 -12.16 -11.79
CA LEU A 76 23.90 -12.12 -10.34
C LEU A 76 23.57 -10.70 -9.86
N LEU A 77 24.19 -9.67 -10.44
CA LEU A 77 23.84 -8.29 -10.16
C LEU A 77 22.41 -7.95 -10.61
N THR A 78 21.96 -8.44 -11.78
CA THR A 78 20.56 -8.30 -12.20
C THR A 78 19.61 -8.98 -11.22
N VAL A 79 19.92 -10.21 -10.81
CA VAL A 79 19.10 -10.96 -9.83
C VAL A 79 19.01 -10.18 -8.52
N ALA A 80 20.13 -9.66 -8.02
CA ALA A 80 20.16 -8.87 -6.80
C ALA A 80 19.27 -7.62 -6.92
N LEU A 81 19.39 -6.85 -8.01
CA LEU A 81 18.57 -5.66 -8.26
C LEU A 81 17.08 -6.00 -8.40
N ALA A 82 16.73 -7.05 -9.15
CA ALA A 82 15.36 -7.51 -9.31
C ALA A 82 14.74 -7.96 -7.98
N MET A 83 15.50 -8.69 -7.15
CA MET A 83 15.09 -9.09 -5.81
C MET A 83 14.95 -7.89 -4.87
N SER A 84 15.80 -6.87 -4.98
CA SER A 84 15.66 -5.63 -4.22
C SER A 84 14.38 -4.88 -4.58
N ILE A 85 14.04 -4.76 -5.88
CA ILE A 85 12.78 -4.14 -6.32
C ILE A 85 11.58 -4.92 -5.75
N TYR A 86 11.60 -6.25 -5.88
CA TYR A 86 10.56 -7.11 -5.35
C TYR A 86 10.40 -6.94 -3.83
N GLY A 87 11.50 -6.96 -3.08
CA GLY A 87 11.49 -6.79 -1.63
C GLY A 87 10.95 -5.43 -1.19
N VAL A 88 11.28 -4.35 -1.90
CA VAL A 88 10.73 -3.01 -1.61
C VAL A 88 9.22 -2.99 -1.86
N ILE A 89 8.75 -3.50 -3.00
CA ILE A 89 7.31 -3.52 -3.32
C ILE A 89 6.56 -4.37 -2.29
N TRP A 90 7.07 -5.55 -1.96
CA TRP A 90 6.45 -6.45 -0.99
C TRP A 90 6.40 -5.83 0.42
N SER A 91 7.50 -5.27 0.91
CA SER A 91 7.56 -4.66 2.25
C SER A 91 6.63 -3.46 2.44
N TYR A 92 6.38 -2.70 1.36
CA TYR A 92 5.44 -1.57 1.40
C TYR A 92 3.98 -2.00 1.16
N SER A 93 3.75 -3.12 0.46
CA SER A 93 2.41 -3.67 0.22
C SER A 93 1.81 -4.39 1.43
N ASP A 94 2.63 -4.92 2.33
CA ASP A 94 2.18 -5.62 3.53
C ASP A 94 1.53 -4.67 4.57
N LYS A 95 1.73 -3.36 4.42
CA LYS A 95 1.25 -2.35 5.36
C LYS A 95 -0.12 -1.82 4.96
N GLU A 96 -1.11 -2.00 5.83
CA GLU A 96 -2.49 -1.53 5.65
C GLU A 96 -2.60 -0.01 5.51
N ALA A 97 -1.68 0.76 6.11
CA ALA A 97 -1.57 2.20 5.93
C ALA A 97 -0.15 2.68 6.25
N MET A 98 0.31 3.71 5.55
CA MET A 98 1.59 4.35 5.79
C MET A 98 1.46 5.88 5.82
N PRO A 99 2.31 6.60 6.57
CA PRO A 99 2.28 8.06 6.55
C PRO A 99 2.58 8.61 5.15
N ALA A 100 1.93 9.71 4.77
CA ALA A 100 2.17 10.35 3.47
C ALA A 100 3.64 10.72 3.19
N SER A 101 4.47 10.91 4.22
CA SER A 101 5.92 11.13 4.08
C SER A 101 6.65 9.97 3.42
N LYS A 102 6.19 8.73 3.64
CA LYS A 102 6.79 7.50 3.07
C LYS A 102 6.57 7.36 1.57
N LYS A 103 5.66 8.14 0.97
CA LYS A 103 5.44 8.17 -0.49
C LYS A 103 6.71 8.52 -1.26
N LYS A 104 7.43 9.55 -0.81
CA LYS A 104 8.64 10.04 -1.48
C LYS A 104 9.79 9.04 -1.38
N GLU A 105 9.89 8.36 -0.24
CA GLU A 105 10.91 7.33 0.01
C GLU A 105 10.69 6.11 -0.89
N PHE A 106 9.45 5.58 -0.92
CA PHE A 106 9.08 4.46 -1.79
C PHE A 106 9.36 4.77 -3.27
N ASN A 107 8.86 5.90 -3.76
CA ASN A 107 9.05 6.29 -5.16
C ASN A 107 10.53 6.43 -5.52
N SER A 108 11.32 7.06 -4.65
CA SER A 108 12.76 7.23 -4.88
C SER A 108 13.49 5.89 -4.96
N LEU A 109 13.17 4.94 -4.08
CA LEU A 109 13.78 3.61 -4.05
C LEU A 109 13.44 2.80 -5.30
N VAL A 110 12.15 2.70 -5.65
CA VAL A 110 11.71 1.90 -6.81
C VAL A 110 12.23 2.49 -8.11
N ILE A 111 12.19 3.81 -8.28
CA ILE A 111 12.72 4.49 -9.47
C ILE A 111 14.24 4.29 -9.56
N GLY A 112 14.97 4.52 -8.46
CA GLY A 112 16.42 4.36 -8.41
C GLY A 112 16.88 2.93 -8.74
N LEU A 113 16.24 1.92 -8.14
CA LEU A 113 16.52 0.52 -8.41
C LEU A 113 16.15 0.12 -9.85
N SER A 114 15.05 0.65 -10.40
CA SER A 114 14.64 0.37 -11.79
C SER A 114 15.63 0.96 -12.81
N ILE A 115 16.16 2.15 -12.54
CA ILE A 115 17.23 2.76 -13.36
C ILE A 115 18.52 1.94 -13.25
N ALA A 116 18.91 1.53 -12.06
CA ALA A 116 20.09 0.69 -11.87
C ALA A 116 19.97 -0.65 -12.64
N LEU A 117 18.78 -1.27 -12.58
CA LEU A 117 18.48 -2.50 -13.30
C LEU A 117 18.53 -2.30 -14.83
N SER A 118 17.97 -1.21 -15.35
CA SER A 118 17.98 -0.92 -16.80
C SER A 118 19.40 -0.68 -17.32
N LEU A 119 20.23 0.05 -16.57
CA LEU A 119 21.63 0.28 -16.90
C LEU A 119 22.46 -1.00 -16.85
N ASN A 120 22.24 -1.86 -15.84
CA ASN A 120 22.93 -3.14 -15.75
C ASN A 120 22.59 -4.05 -16.92
N LEU A 121 21.32 -4.10 -17.32
CA LEU A 121 20.85 -4.91 -18.44
C LEU A 121 21.42 -4.42 -19.77
N ALA A 122 21.42 -3.11 -20.02
CA ALA A 122 22.05 -2.52 -21.20
C ALA A 122 23.56 -2.80 -21.24
N SER A 123 24.25 -2.73 -20.10
CA SER A 123 25.67 -3.08 -19.97
C SER A 123 25.92 -4.56 -20.27
N SER A 124 25.07 -5.46 -19.77
CA SER A 124 25.16 -6.89 -20.05
C SER A 124 25.01 -7.20 -21.53
N LEU A 125 23.99 -6.64 -22.19
CA LEU A 125 23.74 -6.83 -23.61
C LEU A 125 24.90 -6.29 -24.47
N LYS A 126 25.52 -5.16 -24.09
CA LYS A 126 26.73 -4.66 -24.76
C LYS A 126 27.89 -5.64 -24.65
N GLY A 127 28.09 -6.23 -23.48
CA GLY A 127 29.09 -7.27 -23.26
C GLY A 127 28.87 -8.49 -24.14
N ASP A 128 27.62 -8.98 -24.21
CA ASP A 128 27.25 -10.13 -25.03
C ASP A 128 27.48 -9.87 -26.53
N VAL A 129 27.15 -8.67 -27.02
CA VAL A 129 27.45 -8.22 -28.39
C VAL A 129 28.95 -8.17 -28.66
N GLY A 130 29.74 -7.65 -27.71
CA GLY A 130 31.20 -7.56 -27.80
C GLY A 130 31.90 -8.92 -27.89
N GLU A 131 31.32 -9.96 -27.30
CA GLU A 131 31.79 -11.35 -27.42
C GLU A 131 31.36 -11.97 -28.75
N LEU A 132 30.09 -11.77 -29.14
CA LEU A 132 29.51 -12.34 -30.36
C LEU A 132 30.04 -11.74 -31.67
N ARG A 133 30.56 -10.50 -31.66
CA ARG A 133 31.09 -9.85 -32.87
C ARG A 133 32.20 -10.67 -33.54
N TRP A 134 33.01 -11.38 -32.76
CA TRP A 134 34.09 -12.22 -33.26
C TRP A 134 33.58 -13.45 -33.97
N TRP A 135 32.52 -14.05 -33.43
CA TRP A 135 31.82 -15.13 -34.10
C TRP A 135 31.18 -14.62 -35.40
N LEU A 136 30.51 -13.46 -35.38
CA LEU A 136 29.90 -12.86 -36.57
C LEU A 136 30.93 -12.63 -37.68
N LEU A 137 32.10 -12.06 -37.37
CA LEU A 137 33.21 -11.86 -38.32
C LEU A 137 33.81 -13.15 -38.90
N SER A 138 33.64 -14.28 -38.23
CA SER A 138 34.19 -15.57 -38.69
C SER A 138 33.33 -16.27 -39.74
N LEU A 139 32.03 -15.91 -39.80
CA LEU A 139 31.04 -16.63 -40.60
C LEU A 139 31.28 -16.50 -42.11
N ARG A 140 31.61 -15.30 -42.59
CA ARG A 140 31.75 -14.97 -44.02
C ARG A 140 32.75 -13.83 -44.24
N ASP A 141 33.06 -13.55 -45.50
CA ASP A 141 33.90 -12.42 -45.89
C ASP A 141 33.06 -11.13 -45.97
N TYR A 142 33.44 -10.09 -45.22
CA TYR A 142 32.71 -8.82 -45.09
C TYR A 142 33.40 -7.68 -45.86
N THR A 143 32.66 -6.66 -46.27
CA THR A 143 33.31 -5.41 -46.73
C THR A 143 34.13 -4.77 -45.59
N PRO A 144 35.16 -3.97 -45.88
CA PRO A 144 35.92 -3.26 -44.85
C PRO A 144 35.03 -2.38 -43.96
N ARG A 145 33.99 -1.75 -44.54
CA ARG A 145 33.01 -0.94 -43.81
C ARG A 145 32.10 -1.77 -42.90
N GLU A 146 31.61 -2.92 -43.37
CA GLU A 146 30.82 -3.83 -42.52
C GLU A 146 31.67 -4.41 -41.39
N ALA A 147 32.91 -4.79 -41.67
CA ALA A 147 33.82 -5.33 -40.67
C ALA A 147 34.16 -4.29 -39.58
N ASP A 148 34.42 -3.04 -39.95
CA ASP A 148 34.64 -1.94 -38.99
C ASP A 148 33.40 -1.70 -38.11
N LEU A 149 32.20 -1.67 -38.72
CA LEU A 149 30.94 -1.52 -37.98
C LEU A 149 30.64 -2.73 -37.07
N ILE A 150 31.00 -3.96 -37.46
CA ILE A 150 30.90 -5.15 -36.59
C ILE A 150 31.90 -5.04 -35.43
N LEU A 151 33.10 -4.53 -35.67
CA LEU A 151 34.09 -4.35 -34.61
C LEU A 151 33.67 -3.27 -33.61
N GLN A 152 32.96 -2.24 -34.05
CA GLN A 152 32.41 -1.19 -33.19
C GLN A 152 30.98 -1.49 -32.70
N SER A 153 30.48 -2.73 -32.86
CA SER A 153 29.08 -3.08 -32.59
C SER A 153 28.67 -3.01 -31.11
N GLU A 154 29.62 -2.82 -30.19
CA GLU A 154 29.35 -2.56 -28.76
C GLU A 154 28.58 -1.25 -28.54
N SER A 155 28.71 -0.29 -29.46
CA SER A 155 27.91 0.92 -29.47
C SER A 155 26.58 0.68 -30.19
N LEU A 156 25.46 0.92 -29.51
CA LEU A 156 24.12 0.77 -30.07
C LEU A 156 23.95 1.59 -31.37
N SER A 157 24.52 2.80 -31.42
CA SER A 157 24.48 3.66 -32.62
C SER A 157 25.18 3.00 -33.82
N ARG A 158 26.36 2.41 -33.60
CA ARG A 158 27.10 1.68 -34.64
C ARG A 158 26.42 0.37 -35.03
N LEU A 159 25.80 -0.32 -34.08
CA LEU A 159 25.01 -1.53 -34.33
C LEU A 159 23.79 -1.23 -35.23
N VAL A 160 23.08 -0.12 -34.99
CA VAL A 160 21.97 0.32 -35.87
C VAL A 160 22.50 0.71 -37.25
N MET A 161 23.62 1.46 -37.31
CA MET A 161 24.27 1.82 -38.56
C MET A 161 24.71 0.59 -39.38
N LEU A 162 25.18 -0.48 -38.70
CA LEU A 162 25.49 -1.77 -39.32
C LEU A 162 24.25 -2.40 -39.98
N GLY A 163 23.10 -2.33 -39.31
CA GLY A 163 21.82 -2.82 -39.84
C GLY A 163 21.39 -2.11 -41.13
N TRP A 164 21.59 -0.79 -41.21
CA TRP A 164 21.30 -0.02 -42.43
C TRP A 164 22.33 -0.21 -43.54
N THR A 165 23.58 -0.47 -43.19
CA THR A 165 24.67 -0.60 -44.17
C THR A 165 24.72 -2.01 -44.78
N SER A 166 24.44 -3.06 -44.01
CA SER A 166 24.49 -4.44 -44.49
C SER A 166 23.17 -4.90 -45.08
N ARG A 167 23.24 -5.54 -46.26
CA ARG A 167 22.09 -6.20 -46.92
C ARG A 167 21.96 -7.69 -46.59
N ARG A 168 22.77 -8.19 -45.65
CA ARG A 168 22.88 -9.63 -45.36
C ARG A 168 21.86 -10.04 -44.27
N PRO A 169 21.06 -11.09 -44.50
CA PRO A 169 19.97 -11.46 -43.58
C PRO A 169 20.47 -11.88 -42.19
N VAL A 170 21.64 -12.53 -42.10
CA VAL A 170 22.22 -12.94 -40.79
C VAL A 170 22.65 -11.73 -39.95
N VAL A 171 23.25 -10.71 -40.59
CA VAL A 171 23.66 -9.47 -39.90
C VAL A 171 22.43 -8.67 -39.48
N GLN A 172 21.44 -8.58 -40.36
CA GLN A 172 20.16 -7.92 -40.04
C GLN A 172 19.44 -8.62 -38.88
N ALA A 173 19.36 -9.96 -38.87
CA ALA A 173 18.76 -10.70 -37.78
C ALA A 173 19.49 -10.47 -36.45
N PHE A 174 20.83 -10.43 -36.47
CA PHE A 174 21.64 -10.09 -35.29
C PHE A 174 21.34 -8.69 -34.75
N VAL A 175 21.37 -7.68 -35.62
CA VAL A 175 21.08 -6.28 -35.25
C VAL A 175 19.64 -6.14 -34.73
N CYS A 176 18.66 -6.69 -35.44
CA CYS A 176 17.25 -6.66 -35.05
C CYS A 176 17.03 -7.30 -33.68
N LEU A 177 17.63 -8.46 -33.41
CA LEU A 177 17.50 -9.15 -32.12
C LEU A 177 18.02 -8.26 -30.97
N PHE A 178 19.24 -7.75 -31.06
CA PHE A 178 19.83 -6.98 -29.96
C PHE A 178 19.19 -5.60 -29.79
N VAL A 179 18.77 -4.94 -30.87
CA VAL A 179 18.01 -3.68 -30.79
C VAL A 179 16.63 -3.93 -30.16
N ALA A 180 15.93 -4.99 -30.58
CA ALA A 180 14.63 -5.35 -30.02
C ALA A 180 14.74 -5.70 -28.53
N LEU A 181 15.77 -6.44 -28.12
CA LEU A 181 16.00 -6.77 -26.71
C LEU A 181 16.29 -5.53 -25.85
N ASN A 182 17.13 -4.62 -26.34
CA ASN A 182 17.42 -3.36 -25.64
C ASN A 182 16.17 -2.47 -25.50
N LEU A 183 15.32 -2.43 -26.52
CA LEU A 183 14.07 -1.68 -26.50
C LEU A 183 13.03 -2.34 -25.59
N ALA A 184 12.80 -3.65 -25.77
CA ALA A 184 11.85 -4.42 -24.99
C ALA A 184 12.19 -4.39 -23.49
N SER A 185 13.47 -4.45 -23.14
CA SER A 185 13.89 -4.34 -21.73
C SER A 185 13.55 -2.99 -21.11
N GLN A 186 13.71 -1.89 -21.85
CA GLN A 186 13.37 -0.56 -21.35
C GLN A 186 11.86 -0.38 -21.21
N ILE A 187 11.09 -0.90 -22.16
CA ILE A 187 9.62 -0.90 -22.09
C ILE A 187 9.15 -1.74 -20.90
N ALA A 188 9.67 -2.96 -20.72
CA ALA A 188 9.29 -3.83 -19.61
C ALA A 188 9.54 -3.19 -18.24
N LEU A 189 10.68 -2.50 -18.07
CA LEU A 189 11.00 -1.79 -16.83
C LEU A 189 10.16 -0.51 -16.65
N ALA A 190 9.83 0.21 -17.72
CA ALA A 190 8.89 1.32 -17.64
C ALA A 190 7.49 0.86 -17.22
N LEU A 191 7.06 -0.31 -17.72
CA LEU A 191 5.80 -0.94 -17.34
C LEU A 191 5.79 -1.44 -15.89
N LEU A 192 6.93 -1.56 -15.22
CA LEU A 192 6.96 -1.89 -13.80
C LEU A 192 6.30 -0.79 -12.95
N GLY A 193 6.43 0.48 -13.36
CA GLY A 193 5.84 1.63 -12.67
C GLY A 193 4.31 1.68 -12.73
N ILE A 194 3.66 0.91 -13.61
CA ILE A 194 2.18 0.80 -13.69
C ILE A 194 1.64 -0.45 -12.98
N THR A 195 2.51 -1.33 -12.46
CA THR A 195 2.07 -2.56 -11.75
C THR A 195 1.57 -2.30 -10.33
N TYR A 196 1.84 -1.11 -9.81
CA TYR A 196 1.44 -0.68 -8.48
C TYR A 196 0.84 0.73 -8.52
N ASN A 197 -0.02 1.03 -7.57
CA ASN A 197 -0.59 2.35 -7.36
C ASN A 197 -0.41 2.79 -5.91
N VAL A 198 -0.09 4.06 -5.70
CA VAL A 198 0.03 4.66 -4.37
C VAL A 198 -1.21 5.50 -4.12
N ASN A 199 -2.23 4.85 -3.58
CA ASN A 199 -3.54 5.42 -3.30
C ASN A 199 -3.58 6.06 -1.91
N PRO A 200 -4.50 7.00 -1.67
CA PRO A 200 -4.89 7.36 -0.31
C PRO A 200 -5.35 6.13 0.48
N ALA A 201 -5.02 6.10 1.77
CA ALA A 201 -5.48 5.03 2.63
C ALA A 201 -6.92 5.30 3.07
N ASP A 202 -7.88 4.64 2.42
CA ASP A 202 -9.31 4.90 2.64
C ASP A 202 -9.97 3.97 3.67
N LYS A 203 -9.26 2.90 4.09
CA LYS A 203 -9.75 1.91 5.07
C LYS A 203 -9.13 2.06 6.46
N PHE A 204 -7.84 2.36 6.49
CA PHE A 204 -7.04 2.49 7.70
C PHE A 204 -6.17 3.72 7.60
N THR A 205 -5.85 4.32 8.75
CA THR A 205 -4.87 5.38 8.79
C THR A 205 -3.93 5.24 9.97
N VAL A 206 -2.75 5.84 9.80
CA VAL A 206 -1.76 5.95 10.87
C VAL A 206 -2.20 7.06 11.81
N THR A 207 -2.25 6.75 13.09
CA THR A 207 -2.57 7.71 14.14
C THR A 207 -1.32 8.14 14.90
N ALA A 208 -1.26 9.39 15.36
CA ALA A 208 -0.19 9.89 16.20
C ALA A 208 -0.72 10.64 17.43
N PRO A 209 -0.02 10.66 18.58
CA PRO A 209 -0.47 11.39 19.75
C PRO A 209 -0.65 12.88 19.46
N GLY A 210 -1.80 13.45 19.84
CA GLY A 210 -2.12 14.86 19.65
C GLY A 210 -3.50 15.22 20.18
N ILE A 211 -4.06 16.33 19.68
CA ILE A 211 -5.41 16.78 20.03
C ILE A 211 -6.40 16.22 19.01
N VAL A 212 -7.40 15.48 19.51
CA VAL A 212 -8.50 14.89 18.75
C VAL A 212 -9.82 15.52 19.20
N SER A 213 -10.81 15.45 18.33
CA SER A 213 -12.18 15.82 18.60
C SER A 213 -12.97 14.55 18.94
N ILE A 214 -13.49 14.48 20.16
CA ILE A 214 -14.26 13.36 20.71
C ILE A 214 -15.63 13.83 21.15
N PRO A 215 -16.67 12.99 21.10
CA PRO A 215 -18.00 13.36 21.59
C PRO A 215 -17.96 13.63 23.10
N ASP A 216 -18.60 14.72 23.53
CA ASP A 216 -18.79 15.03 24.94
C ASP A 216 -19.82 14.07 25.55
N MET A 217 -19.33 13.08 26.30
CA MET A 217 -20.17 12.07 26.93
C MET A 217 -20.53 12.40 28.38
N SER A 218 -20.36 13.65 28.83
CA SER A 218 -20.67 14.05 30.20
C SER A 218 -22.18 14.06 30.51
N ASP A 219 -23.01 14.34 29.52
CA ASP A 219 -24.47 14.37 29.63
C ASP A 219 -25.15 13.99 28.30
N ILE A 220 -26.43 13.61 28.33
CA ILE A 220 -27.23 13.39 27.11
C ILE A 220 -27.70 14.76 26.60
N GLN A 221 -27.14 15.21 25.47
CA GLN A 221 -27.49 16.51 24.90
C GLN A 221 -28.73 16.37 24.00
N VAL A 222 -29.77 17.15 24.28
CA VAL A 222 -30.95 17.24 23.41
C VAL A 222 -30.57 18.12 22.23
N GLY A 223 -30.12 17.51 21.14
CA GLY A 223 -29.62 18.23 19.96
C GLY A 223 -30.64 19.21 19.35
N PRO A 224 -30.21 20.18 18.52
CA PRO A 224 -31.11 21.16 17.89
C PRO A 224 -32.22 20.55 17.05
N ALA A 225 -31.99 19.33 16.53
CA ALA A 225 -32.99 18.58 15.75
C ALA A 225 -34.19 18.12 16.60
N LEU A 226 -34.01 17.91 17.91
CA LEU A 226 -35.05 17.52 18.86
C LEU A 226 -35.56 18.71 19.69
N ALA A 227 -34.74 19.74 19.89
CA ALA A 227 -35.09 20.96 20.62
C ALA A 227 -35.23 22.18 19.70
N ARG A 228 -36.47 22.45 19.23
CA ARG A 228 -36.79 23.68 18.47
C ARG A 228 -36.54 24.99 19.24
N ASN A 229 -36.43 24.93 20.57
CA ASN A 229 -36.22 26.08 21.46
C ASN A 229 -35.11 25.79 22.49
N ALA A 230 -33.87 25.63 22.04
CA ALA A 230 -32.69 25.41 22.91
C ALA A 230 -32.37 26.60 23.86
N SER A 231 -33.06 27.74 23.71
CA SER A 231 -32.91 28.94 24.54
C SER A 231 -33.76 28.93 25.82
N ARG A 232 -34.55 27.88 26.07
CA ARG A 232 -35.39 27.80 27.28
C ARG A 232 -34.60 27.13 28.40
N THR A 233 -34.31 27.87 29.46
CA THR A 233 -33.82 27.28 30.72
C THR A 233 -34.87 26.31 31.23
N LEU A 234 -34.59 25.00 31.16
CA LEU A 234 -35.48 23.97 31.68
C LEU A 234 -35.32 23.89 33.21
N ASN A 235 -36.43 23.68 33.91
CA ASN A 235 -36.36 23.29 35.31
C ASN A 235 -35.75 21.87 35.43
N GLU A 236 -35.17 21.54 36.58
CA GLU A 236 -34.47 20.26 36.78
C GLU A 236 -35.32 19.03 36.43
N SER A 237 -36.60 19.03 36.82
CA SER A 237 -37.55 17.95 36.46
C SER A 237 -37.79 17.83 34.96
N GLN A 238 -37.87 18.96 34.24
CA GLN A 238 -38.03 18.96 32.79
C GLN A 238 -36.77 18.46 32.09
N ALA A 239 -35.59 18.80 32.62
CA ALA A 239 -34.32 18.31 32.10
C ALA A 239 -34.16 16.79 32.30
N ILE A 240 -34.58 16.25 33.45
CA ILE A 240 -34.61 14.80 33.70
C ILE A 240 -35.53 14.10 32.70
N ASN A 241 -36.74 14.62 32.51
CA ASN A 241 -37.70 14.05 31.56
C ASN A 241 -37.21 14.12 30.11
N ALA A 242 -36.54 15.22 29.73
CA ALA A 242 -35.93 15.34 28.42
C ALA A 242 -34.82 14.29 28.21
N ARG A 243 -33.95 14.05 29.20
CA ARG A 243 -32.92 13.00 29.11
C ARG A 243 -33.51 11.61 28.96
N ARG A 244 -34.56 11.29 29.74
CA ARG A 244 -35.30 10.02 29.66
C ARG A 244 -35.89 9.79 28.28
N TYR A 245 -36.59 10.78 27.73
CA TYR A 245 -37.16 10.71 26.38
C TYR A 245 -36.07 10.55 25.31
N THR A 246 -34.98 11.31 25.42
CA THR A 246 -33.87 11.25 24.46
C THR A 246 -33.14 9.91 24.52
N ALA A 247 -32.88 9.35 25.70
CA ALA A 247 -32.27 8.03 25.85
C ALA A 247 -33.11 6.93 25.17
N ASN A 248 -34.44 6.94 25.40
CA ASN A 248 -35.34 6.03 24.71
C ASN A 248 -35.28 6.21 23.19
N THR A 249 -35.37 7.46 22.72
CA THR A 249 -35.32 7.80 21.29
C THR A 249 -34.01 7.33 20.65
N PHE A 250 -32.88 7.51 21.32
CA PHE A 250 -31.57 7.08 20.85
C PHE A 250 -31.44 5.55 20.78
N GLY A 251 -31.97 4.83 21.78
CA GLY A 251 -32.08 3.38 21.69
C GLY A 251 -32.99 2.92 20.54
N MET A 252 -34.09 3.62 20.25
CA MET A 252 -34.92 3.32 19.06
C MET A 252 -34.19 3.58 17.75
N VAL A 253 -33.47 4.69 17.63
CA VAL A 253 -32.67 5.03 16.43
C VAL A 253 -31.60 3.96 16.16
N SER A 254 -31.11 3.31 17.20
CA SER A 254 -30.09 2.26 17.07
C SER A 254 -30.53 1.06 16.22
N ILE A 255 -31.84 0.84 16.03
CA ILE A 255 -32.38 -0.22 15.15
C ILE A 255 -31.90 -0.06 13.71
N ALA A 256 -31.60 1.17 13.27
CA ALA A 256 -31.12 1.44 11.92
C ALA A 256 -29.68 0.93 11.67
N PHE A 257 -28.97 0.48 12.71
CA PHE A 257 -27.57 0.10 12.65
C PHE A 257 -27.39 -1.38 12.98
N GLY A 258 -26.54 -2.06 12.20
CA GLY A 258 -26.24 -3.48 12.38
C GLY A 258 -25.36 -3.76 13.60
N ASP A 259 -25.41 -5.01 14.06
CA ASP A 259 -24.47 -5.63 15.00
C ASP A 259 -23.78 -6.82 14.35
N ASP A 260 -22.64 -7.21 14.93
CA ASP A 260 -21.82 -8.35 14.50
C ASP A 260 -21.11 -8.99 15.71
N ASP A 261 -20.31 -10.01 15.46
CA ASP A 261 -19.54 -10.72 16.48
C ASP A 261 -18.31 -9.90 16.95
N ILE A 262 -17.93 -10.06 18.22
CA ILE A 262 -16.75 -9.41 18.82
C ILE A 262 -15.43 -9.67 18.07
N ALA A 263 -15.32 -10.76 17.30
CA ALA A 263 -14.14 -11.05 16.46
C ALA A 263 -13.97 -10.03 15.32
N THR A 264 -15.02 -9.32 14.93
CA THR A 264 -15.01 -8.31 13.85
C THR A 264 -14.77 -6.89 14.35
N LEU A 265 -14.55 -6.72 15.66
CA LEU A 265 -14.33 -5.43 16.31
C LEU A 265 -13.27 -4.60 15.56
N PRO A 266 -13.54 -3.33 15.23
CA PRO A 266 -12.64 -2.52 14.42
C PRO A 266 -11.33 -2.28 15.17
N LYS A 267 -10.22 -2.56 14.49
CA LYS A 267 -8.89 -2.26 15.02
C LYS A 267 -8.69 -0.73 15.11
N PRO A 268 -7.90 -0.25 16.10
CA PRO A 268 -7.58 1.16 16.21
C PRO A 268 -6.98 1.71 14.91
N GLY A 269 -7.47 2.86 14.45
CA GLY A 269 -7.08 3.49 13.19
C GLY A 269 -7.91 3.09 11.96
N LYS A 270 -8.89 2.17 12.09
CA LYS A 270 -9.87 1.91 11.03
C LYS A 270 -10.71 3.16 10.80
N ILE A 271 -10.82 3.60 9.54
CA ILE A 271 -11.64 4.76 9.17
C ILE A 271 -13.12 4.39 9.31
N TYR A 272 -13.91 5.30 9.89
CA TYR A 272 -15.35 5.13 10.08
C TYR A 272 -16.06 4.95 8.73
N ASN A 273 -16.83 3.87 8.62
CA ASN A 273 -17.71 3.59 7.50
C ASN A 273 -19.14 3.38 8.02
N PRO A 274 -20.15 4.13 7.53
CA PRO A 274 -21.55 3.94 7.93
C PRO A 274 -22.12 2.54 7.71
N ASP A 275 -21.55 1.79 6.76
CA ASP A 275 -21.99 0.41 6.46
C ASP A 275 -21.40 -0.63 7.43
N ASP A 276 -20.42 -0.25 8.26
CA ASP A 276 -19.86 -1.16 9.27
C ASP A 276 -20.84 -1.38 10.43
N PRO A 277 -20.82 -2.56 11.07
CA PRO A 277 -21.56 -2.81 12.32
C PRO A 277 -21.17 -1.80 13.40
N PHE A 278 -22.16 -1.37 14.18
CA PHE A 278 -21.97 -0.39 15.25
C PHE A 278 -21.70 -1.02 16.61
N PHE A 279 -22.18 -2.24 16.82
CA PHE A 279 -22.19 -2.91 18.11
C PHE A 279 -21.74 -4.34 17.91
N PHE A 280 -21.06 -4.88 18.92
CA PHE A 280 -20.42 -6.18 18.81
C PHE A 280 -20.83 -7.05 19.98
N TRP A 281 -21.41 -8.22 19.71
CA TRP A 281 -21.83 -9.17 20.74
C TRP A 281 -20.66 -10.08 21.12
N ASP A 282 -20.42 -10.20 22.43
CA ASP A 282 -19.44 -11.11 23.03
C ASP A 282 -20.19 -12.29 23.66
N ASP A 283 -20.17 -13.45 23.00
CA ASP A 283 -20.81 -14.69 23.48
C ASP A 283 -20.19 -15.20 24.79
N GLU A 284 -18.90 -14.97 25.04
CA GLU A 284 -18.24 -15.45 26.27
C GLU A 284 -18.67 -14.64 27.49
N LYS A 285 -18.89 -13.34 27.32
CA LYS A 285 -19.30 -12.43 28.40
C LYS A 285 -20.80 -12.16 28.47
N GLY A 286 -21.55 -12.48 27.42
CA GLY A 286 -22.97 -12.13 27.32
C GLY A 286 -23.20 -10.62 27.30
N SER A 287 -22.37 -9.87 26.58
CA SER A 287 -22.38 -8.40 26.58
C SER A 287 -22.28 -7.81 25.17
N TYR A 288 -22.83 -6.61 24.99
CA TYR A 288 -22.57 -5.82 23.78
C TYR A 288 -21.49 -4.78 24.03
N THR A 289 -20.55 -4.67 23.11
CA THR A 289 -19.47 -3.69 23.12
C THR A 289 -19.63 -2.66 22.01
N PHE A 290 -19.30 -1.40 22.32
CA PHE A 290 -19.19 -0.29 21.39
C PHE A 290 -17.77 0.28 21.40
N VAL A 291 -17.26 0.66 20.21
CA VAL A 291 -15.94 1.30 20.05
C VAL A 291 -16.09 2.79 19.85
N PHE A 292 -15.39 3.60 20.64
CA PHE A 292 -15.39 5.05 20.43
C PHE A 292 -14.55 5.43 19.21
N TYR A 293 -15.02 6.42 18.49
CA TYR A 293 -14.30 7.02 17.38
C TYR A 293 -13.66 8.35 17.78
N GLU A 294 -12.49 8.62 17.21
CA GLU A 294 -11.74 9.87 17.36
C GLU A 294 -11.64 10.56 16.01
N SER A 295 -11.96 11.86 15.99
CA SER A 295 -11.92 12.65 14.76
C SER A 295 -10.83 13.72 14.81
N SER A 296 -10.41 14.18 13.64
CA SER A 296 -9.56 15.38 13.56
C SER A 296 -10.32 16.60 14.10
N PRO A 297 -9.64 17.53 14.80
CA PRO A 297 -10.25 18.79 15.23
C PRO A 297 -10.77 19.64 14.05
N ASP A 298 -11.73 20.51 14.35
CA ASP A 298 -12.27 21.46 13.38
C ASP A 298 -11.16 22.37 12.81
N GLY A 299 -11.15 22.54 11.49
CA GLY A 299 -10.12 23.31 10.80
C GLY A 299 -8.80 22.57 10.58
N ALA A 300 -8.71 21.27 10.90
CA ALA A 300 -7.57 20.46 10.53
C ALA A 300 -7.41 20.35 9.00
N VAL A 301 -6.15 20.29 8.54
CA VAL A 301 -5.81 20.15 7.11
C VAL A 301 -6.36 18.84 6.51
N TYR A 302 -6.56 17.83 7.35
CA TYR A 302 -7.12 16.53 6.99
C TYR A 302 -8.15 16.12 8.04
N TYR A 303 -9.40 15.95 7.60
CA TYR A 303 -10.48 15.45 8.44
C TYR A 303 -10.67 13.96 8.22
N SER A 304 -10.66 13.20 9.31
CA SER A 304 -10.96 11.78 9.31
C SER A 304 -11.53 11.41 10.67
N ASN A 305 -12.41 10.41 10.69
CA ASN A 305 -12.96 9.82 11.90
C ASN A 305 -12.50 8.36 11.96
N VAL A 306 -11.89 7.94 13.06
CA VAL A 306 -11.23 6.62 13.15
C VAL A 306 -11.56 5.91 14.45
N ALA A 307 -11.64 4.59 14.42
CA ALA A 307 -11.82 3.77 15.61
C ALA A 307 -10.64 3.99 16.57
N SER A 308 -10.94 4.26 17.83
CA SER A 308 -9.94 4.34 18.90
C SER A 308 -9.68 2.96 19.52
N ASN A 309 -8.82 2.91 20.53
CA ASN A 309 -8.67 1.73 21.38
C ASN A 309 -9.63 1.71 22.58
N ARG A 310 -10.58 2.66 22.64
CA ARG A 310 -11.53 2.80 23.76
C ARG A 310 -12.82 2.07 23.44
N THR A 311 -13.30 1.31 24.42
CA THR A 311 -14.52 0.53 24.30
C THR A 311 -15.37 0.64 25.55
N ILE A 312 -16.68 0.46 25.40
CA ILE A 312 -17.63 0.38 26.52
C ILE A 312 -18.54 -0.82 26.27
N SER A 313 -18.87 -1.54 27.33
CA SER A 313 -19.71 -2.73 27.26
C SER A 313 -20.96 -2.58 28.10
N VAL A 314 -22.03 -3.23 27.68
CA VAL A 314 -23.29 -3.34 28.41
C VAL A 314 -23.70 -4.79 28.48
N GLN A 315 -23.98 -5.25 29.69
CA GLN A 315 -24.47 -6.60 29.97
C GLN A 315 -25.80 -6.53 30.71
N ALA A 316 -26.60 -7.59 30.61
CA ALA A 316 -27.82 -7.72 31.37
C ALA A 316 -27.99 -9.16 31.86
N GLU A 317 -28.57 -9.29 33.04
CA GLU A 317 -28.98 -10.57 33.61
C GLU A 317 -30.48 -10.51 33.83
N CYS A 318 -31.21 -11.47 33.27
CA CYS A 318 -32.66 -11.51 33.36
C CYS A 318 -33.12 -12.81 34.02
N ASP A 319 -34.17 -12.71 34.83
CA ASP A 319 -34.99 -13.83 35.24
C ASP A 319 -36.26 -13.88 34.40
N SER A 320 -36.83 -15.08 34.21
CA SER A 320 -38.05 -15.29 33.43
C SER A 320 -39.06 -16.14 34.19
N TRP A 321 -40.33 -15.77 34.09
CA TRP A 321 -41.44 -16.39 34.82
C TRP A 321 -42.70 -16.48 33.98
N ARG A 322 -43.51 -17.51 34.24
CA ARG A 322 -44.80 -17.68 33.56
C ARG A 322 -45.87 -16.77 34.16
N VAL A 323 -46.71 -16.21 33.29
CA VAL A 323 -47.90 -15.45 33.70
C VAL A 323 -49.12 -16.38 33.74
N LEU A 324 -49.76 -16.49 34.90
CA LEU A 324 -50.88 -17.41 35.12
C LEU A 324 -52.25 -16.81 34.82
N LYS A 325 -52.40 -15.50 34.99
CA LYS A 325 -53.66 -14.75 34.78
C LYS A 325 -53.38 -13.39 34.17
N GLY A 326 -54.29 -12.90 33.32
CA GLY A 326 -54.19 -11.58 32.68
C GLY A 326 -53.13 -11.47 31.57
N GLY A 327 -52.52 -12.59 31.17
CA GLY A 327 -51.41 -12.60 30.20
C GLY A 327 -51.78 -12.24 28.76
N ASP A 328 -53.07 -12.14 28.44
CA ASP A 328 -53.57 -11.68 27.14
C ASP A 328 -53.40 -10.16 26.92
N GLY A 329 -52.93 -9.43 27.93
CA GLY A 329 -52.74 -7.99 27.89
C GLY A 329 -54.04 -7.19 27.88
N LEU A 330 -55.18 -7.82 28.23
CA LEU A 330 -56.51 -7.19 28.36
C LEU A 330 -56.90 -6.92 29.82
N SER A 331 -56.08 -7.34 30.77
CA SER A 331 -56.29 -7.11 32.21
C SER A 331 -55.29 -6.09 32.75
N ALA A 332 -55.73 -5.23 33.68
CA ALA A 332 -54.84 -4.27 34.34
C ALA A 332 -53.87 -4.94 35.33
N ASN A 333 -54.20 -6.14 35.81
CA ASN A 333 -53.35 -6.90 36.72
C ASN A 333 -53.01 -8.26 36.11
N ILE A 334 -51.76 -8.68 36.27
CA ILE A 334 -51.28 -10.00 35.86
C ILE A 334 -50.73 -10.76 37.06
N THR A 335 -50.98 -12.06 37.15
CA THR A 335 -50.42 -12.90 38.23
C THR A 335 -49.19 -13.64 37.71
N VAL A 336 -48.01 -13.29 38.22
CA VAL A 336 -46.73 -13.91 37.88
C VAL A 336 -46.40 -15.00 38.91
N GLN A 337 -45.84 -16.12 38.45
CA GLN A 337 -45.34 -17.18 39.34
C GLN A 337 -43.82 -17.23 39.32
N TYR A 338 -43.20 -16.89 40.44
CA TYR A 338 -41.75 -16.95 40.63
C TYR A 338 -41.23 -18.39 40.75
N SER A 339 -39.92 -18.55 40.62
CA SER A 339 -39.21 -19.84 40.67
C SER A 339 -39.39 -20.58 42.01
N ASP A 340 -39.63 -19.85 43.11
CA ASP A 340 -39.90 -20.40 44.44
C ASP A 340 -41.38 -20.83 44.63
N GLY A 341 -42.21 -20.66 43.60
CA GLY A 341 -43.64 -20.96 43.61
C GLY A 341 -44.51 -19.86 44.19
N THR A 342 -43.93 -18.76 44.67
CA THR A 342 -44.69 -17.58 45.09
C THR A 342 -45.41 -16.95 43.91
N LYS A 343 -46.57 -16.34 44.21
CA LYS A 343 -47.41 -15.69 43.21
C LYS A 343 -47.58 -14.24 43.61
N GLU A 344 -47.32 -13.34 42.68
CA GLU A 344 -47.45 -11.91 42.88
C GLU A 344 -48.27 -11.32 41.74
N ASP A 345 -49.10 -10.33 42.08
CA ASP A 345 -49.88 -9.59 41.08
C ASP A 345 -49.12 -8.33 40.69
N TRP A 346 -48.75 -8.21 39.42
CA TRP A 346 -48.17 -7.00 38.85
C TRP A 346 -49.27 -6.11 38.28
N GLU A 347 -49.23 -4.83 38.61
CA GLU A 347 -50.12 -3.80 38.07
C GLU A 347 -49.52 -3.24 36.79
N LEU A 348 -50.25 -3.37 35.68
CA LEU A 348 -49.85 -2.85 34.37
C LEU A 348 -50.32 -1.40 34.20
N PRO A 349 -49.44 -0.51 33.71
CA PRO A 349 -49.77 0.91 33.56
C PRO A 349 -50.71 1.19 32.38
N SER A 350 -50.84 0.25 31.45
CA SER A 350 -51.77 0.31 30.33
C SER A 350 -52.15 -1.08 29.84
N VAL A 351 -53.33 -1.17 29.23
CA VAL A 351 -53.92 -2.39 28.68
C VAL A 351 -53.98 -2.22 27.17
N ASN A 352 -52.95 -2.65 26.43
CA ASN A 352 -52.92 -2.51 24.96
C ASN A 352 -53.20 -3.82 24.18
N GLY A 353 -53.61 -4.89 24.86
CA GLY A 353 -53.94 -6.17 24.23
C GLY A 353 -52.76 -7.13 24.03
N PRO A 354 -52.97 -8.20 23.25
CA PRO A 354 -51.96 -9.24 23.02
C PRO A 354 -50.93 -8.83 21.95
N ASP A 355 -49.89 -9.65 21.78
CA ASP A 355 -48.86 -9.54 20.75
C ASP A 355 -48.02 -8.26 20.85
N GLN A 356 -47.58 -7.96 22.06
CA GLN A 356 -46.71 -6.83 22.39
C GLN A 356 -45.86 -7.14 23.62
N SER A 357 -44.72 -6.46 23.73
CA SER A 357 -43.90 -6.48 24.93
C SER A 357 -43.92 -5.10 25.59
N ILE A 358 -44.35 -5.06 26.85
CA ILE A 358 -44.37 -3.85 27.67
C ILE A 358 -43.14 -3.87 28.57
N PHE A 359 -42.28 -2.87 28.45
CA PHE A 359 -41.11 -2.66 29.30
C PHE A 359 -41.45 -1.62 30.35
N LEU A 360 -41.13 -1.90 31.61
CA LEU A 360 -41.43 -1.06 32.76
C LEU A 360 -40.16 -0.78 33.53
N HIS A 361 -40.03 0.45 33.99
CA HIS A 361 -38.96 0.88 34.86
C HIS A 361 -39.53 1.72 36.00
N ASP A 362 -39.16 1.37 37.23
CA ASP A 362 -39.51 2.13 38.41
C ASP A 362 -38.32 3.04 38.80
N PRO A 363 -38.43 4.36 38.65
CA PRO A 363 -37.38 5.27 39.07
C PRO A 363 -37.15 5.29 40.59
N ALA A 364 -38.09 4.78 41.39
CA ALA A 364 -37.97 4.68 42.84
C ALA A 364 -37.24 3.40 43.30
N LYS A 365 -37.16 2.37 42.44
CA LYS A 365 -36.30 1.19 42.70
C LYS A 365 -34.84 1.59 42.56
N GLN A 366 -33.99 1.04 43.43
CA GLN A 366 -32.58 1.40 43.56
C GLN A 366 -31.82 1.19 42.25
N SER A 367 -31.58 2.27 41.51
CA SER A 367 -30.74 2.30 40.31
C SER A 367 -29.39 2.92 40.68
N TRP A 368 -28.30 2.15 40.54
CA TRP A 368 -26.95 2.66 40.72
C TRP A 368 -26.53 3.55 39.53
N ASP A 369 -25.44 4.29 39.67
CA ASP A 369 -24.99 5.26 38.65
C ASP A 369 -24.74 4.64 37.26
N SER A 370 -24.49 3.34 37.18
CA SER A 370 -24.26 2.60 35.94
C SER A 370 -25.15 1.37 35.76
N SER A 371 -26.23 1.22 36.52
CA SER A 371 -27.13 0.07 36.38
C SER A 371 -28.61 0.47 36.50
N GLY A 372 -29.48 -0.26 35.82
CA GLY A 372 -30.93 -0.07 35.91
C GLY A 372 -31.68 -1.39 35.83
N GLN A 373 -32.80 -1.47 36.54
CA GLN A 373 -33.72 -2.61 36.45
C GLN A 373 -34.85 -2.30 35.47
N VAL A 374 -35.17 -3.25 34.60
CA VAL A 374 -36.31 -3.19 33.69
C VAL A 374 -37.13 -4.46 33.86
N ASP A 375 -38.40 -4.30 34.20
CA ASP A 375 -39.38 -5.38 34.25
C ASP A 375 -40.06 -5.45 32.88
N VAL A 376 -40.31 -6.65 32.36
CA VAL A 376 -40.88 -6.85 31.02
C VAL A 376 -42.08 -7.77 31.10
N PHE A 377 -43.16 -7.42 30.42
CA PHE A 377 -44.33 -8.26 30.23
C PHE A 377 -44.56 -8.51 28.75
N GLU A 378 -44.43 -9.78 28.35
CA GLU A 378 -44.70 -10.29 27.01
C GLU A 378 -46.15 -10.77 26.94
N ALA A 379 -47.03 -9.95 26.38
CA ALA A 379 -48.45 -10.21 26.29
C ALA A 379 -48.74 -11.20 25.15
N SER A 380 -49.38 -12.32 25.49
CA SER A 380 -49.71 -13.39 24.55
C SER A 380 -50.99 -14.10 24.95
N LYS A 381 -51.81 -14.48 23.97
CA LYS A 381 -53.02 -15.27 24.22
C LYS A 381 -52.71 -16.70 24.64
N THR A 382 -51.53 -17.21 24.28
CA THR A 382 -51.20 -18.63 24.41
C THR A 382 -50.05 -18.90 25.36
N ASP A 383 -49.02 -18.05 25.37
CA ASP A 383 -47.82 -18.26 26.19
C ASP A 383 -47.25 -16.92 26.68
N PRO A 384 -47.87 -16.30 27.70
CA PRO A 384 -47.43 -15.03 28.25
C PRO A 384 -46.30 -15.19 29.29
N TRP A 385 -45.33 -14.28 29.23
CA TRP A 385 -44.13 -14.32 30.06
C TRP A 385 -43.85 -12.98 30.73
N ALA A 386 -43.24 -13.04 31.91
CA ALA A 386 -42.75 -11.88 32.64
C ALA A 386 -41.25 -12.05 32.87
N TYR A 387 -40.51 -10.93 32.82
CA TYR A 387 -39.07 -10.91 33.02
C TYR A 387 -38.69 -9.78 33.96
N SER A 388 -37.60 -9.95 34.70
CA SER A 388 -36.95 -8.84 35.39
C SER A 388 -35.47 -8.86 35.05
N CYS A 389 -34.99 -7.76 34.48
CA CYS A 389 -33.66 -7.64 33.93
C CYS A 389 -32.86 -6.58 34.67
N ASN A 390 -31.68 -6.95 35.17
CA ASN A 390 -30.71 -6.02 35.72
C ASN A 390 -29.65 -5.70 34.66
N ILE A 391 -29.63 -4.46 34.19
CA ILE A 391 -28.78 -4.00 33.10
C ILE A 391 -27.63 -3.20 33.71
N THR A 392 -26.40 -3.56 33.37
CA THR A 392 -25.19 -2.90 33.87
C THR A 392 -24.35 -2.38 32.72
N VAL A 393 -23.97 -1.10 32.81
CA VAL A 393 -23.03 -0.45 31.90
C VAL A 393 -21.65 -0.49 32.54
N GLU A 394 -20.69 -1.08 31.84
CA GLU A 394 -19.30 -1.15 32.29
C GLU A 394 -18.58 0.20 32.11
N PRO A 395 -17.51 0.47 32.89
CA PRO A 395 -16.64 1.61 32.66
C PRO A 395 -15.95 1.55 31.28
N VAL A 396 -15.49 2.71 30.78
CA VAL A 396 -14.77 2.77 29.51
C VAL A 396 -13.39 2.14 29.66
N VAL A 397 -13.11 1.12 28.85
CA VAL A 397 -11.79 0.50 28.78
C VAL A 397 -10.83 1.42 28.02
N ASN A 398 -9.61 1.58 28.53
CA ASN A 398 -8.56 2.43 27.98
C ASN A 398 -8.84 3.94 28.00
N ALA A 399 -9.73 4.43 28.87
CA ALA A 399 -9.83 5.84 29.18
C ALA A 399 -8.61 6.29 30.03
N VAL A 400 -7.93 7.35 29.61
CA VAL A 400 -6.73 7.91 30.25
C VAL A 400 -7.01 9.26 30.91
N ILE A 401 -8.00 10.00 30.40
CA ILE A 401 -8.42 11.31 30.88
C ILE A 401 -9.93 11.31 31.12
N LYS A 402 -10.40 12.23 31.97
CA LYS A 402 -11.80 12.32 32.37
C LYS A 402 -12.75 12.53 31.18
N GLU A 403 -12.31 13.26 30.16
CA GLU A 403 -13.09 13.54 28.95
C GLU A 403 -13.33 12.29 28.09
N GLN A 404 -12.57 11.21 28.31
CA GLN A 404 -12.74 9.93 27.60
C GLN A 404 -13.70 8.97 28.30
N GLU A 405 -14.11 9.28 29.54
CA GLU A 405 -15.09 8.53 30.31
C GLU A 405 -16.52 8.88 29.87
N VAL A 406 -17.47 7.99 30.18
CA VAL A 406 -18.89 8.28 30.02
C VAL A 406 -19.46 8.79 31.33
N GLY A 407 -20.17 9.92 31.30
CA GLY A 407 -20.77 10.54 32.47
C GLY A 407 -21.95 9.77 33.02
N VAL A 408 -22.17 9.90 34.34
CA VAL A 408 -23.25 9.21 35.08
C VAL A 408 -24.63 9.45 34.48
N ASN A 409 -24.89 10.64 33.95
CA ASN A 409 -26.17 10.93 33.31
C ASN A 409 -26.41 10.05 32.09
N VAL A 410 -25.38 9.76 31.30
CA VAL A 410 -25.52 8.88 30.14
C VAL A 410 -25.75 7.43 30.60
N THR A 411 -24.90 6.91 31.48
CA THR A 411 -25.01 5.52 31.96
C THR A 411 -26.32 5.24 32.69
N ARG A 412 -26.75 6.16 33.57
CA ARG A 412 -27.98 6.03 34.35
C ARG A 412 -29.24 5.97 33.50
N TYR A 413 -29.33 6.76 32.42
CA TYR A 413 -30.50 6.76 31.54
C TYR A 413 -30.40 5.74 30.42
N ALA A 414 -29.20 5.32 30.02
CA ALA A 414 -29.01 4.31 28.99
C ALA A 414 -29.46 2.92 29.44
N ALA A 415 -29.19 2.52 30.69
CA ALA A 415 -29.54 1.19 31.19
C ALA A 415 -31.05 0.91 31.10
N PRO A 416 -31.96 1.72 31.67
CA PRO A 416 -33.39 1.50 31.55
C PRO A 416 -34.01 2.12 30.28
N ALA A 417 -33.21 2.56 29.30
CA ALA A 417 -33.68 3.40 28.18
C ALA A 417 -34.89 2.84 27.44
N ILE A 418 -34.99 1.53 27.29
CA ILE A 418 -36.08 0.83 26.61
C ILE A 418 -37.47 1.10 27.22
N ALA A 419 -37.54 1.40 28.52
CA ALA A 419 -38.79 1.68 29.23
C ALA A 419 -39.08 3.17 29.43
N LEU A 420 -38.15 4.07 29.08
CA LEU A 420 -38.27 5.50 29.39
C LEU A 420 -39.20 6.23 28.41
N GLN A 421 -40.11 7.07 28.93
CA GLN A 421 -40.96 7.97 28.11
C GLN A 421 -40.59 9.44 28.29
N GLY A 422 -39.93 9.78 29.40
CA GLY A 422 -39.68 11.16 29.80
C GLY A 422 -40.85 11.76 30.55
N TYR A 423 -42.00 11.90 29.89
CA TYR A 423 -43.24 12.31 30.57
C TYR A 423 -44.09 11.05 30.76
N GLY A 424 -44.28 10.65 32.02
CA GLY A 424 -45.07 9.45 32.32
C GLY A 424 -46.48 9.58 31.76
N SER A 425 -46.95 8.56 31.04
CA SER A 425 -48.35 8.50 30.65
C SER A 425 -49.18 8.12 31.89
N SER A 426 -49.81 9.10 32.54
CA SER A 426 -50.90 8.77 33.46
C SER A 426 -52.15 8.48 32.64
N VAL A 427 -52.55 7.20 32.58
CA VAL A 427 -53.85 6.81 32.00
C VAL A 427 -55.01 7.32 32.88
N TYR A 428 -54.71 7.71 34.13
CA TYR A 428 -55.66 8.25 35.10
C TYR A 428 -55.43 9.72 35.48
N GLY A 429 -55.04 10.59 34.54
CA GLY A 429 -54.95 12.03 34.83
C GLY A 429 -54.01 12.38 36.00
N LEU A 430 -54.20 13.56 36.61
CA LEU A 430 -53.49 13.99 37.82
C LEU A 430 -54.00 13.23 39.06
N THR A 431 -53.89 11.90 39.10
CA THR A 431 -54.03 11.19 40.37
C THR A 431 -52.76 11.39 41.17
N ASN A 432 -52.90 11.59 42.49
CA ASN A 432 -51.83 11.65 43.49
C ASN A 432 -51.06 10.30 43.62
N ASP A 433 -50.97 9.53 42.55
CA ASP A 433 -50.22 8.29 42.56
C ASP A 433 -48.73 8.62 42.58
N THR A 434 -48.07 8.14 43.63
CA THR A 434 -46.66 8.41 43.92
C THR A 434 -45.74 7.50 43.12
N LYS A 435 -46.28 6.48 42.46
CA LYS A 435 -45.52 5.54 41.62
C LYS A 435 -45.34 6.10 40.21
N GLN A 436 -44.26 6.85 39.99
CA GLN A 436 -43.91 7.40 38.69
C GLN A 436 -43.29 6.35 37.75
N TYR A 437 -43.99 5.24 37.49
CA TYR A 437 -43.51 4.24 36.54
C TYR A 437 -43.26 4.87 35.17
N GLN A 438 -42.12 4.53 34.57
CA GLN A 438 -41.85 4.74 33.17
C GLN A 438 -42.13 3.42 32.46
N TRP A 439 -42.81 3.45 31.32
CA TRP A 439 -43.02 2.22 30.56
C TRP A 439 -43.09 2.50 29.07
N GLN A 440 -42.80 1.52 28.23
CA GLN A 440 -43.06 1.62 26.81
C GLN A 440 -43.55 0.29 26.28
N SER A 441 -44.48 0.34 25.33
CA SER A 441 -44.91 -0.87 24.63
C SER A 441 -44.39 -0.92 23.21
N TYR A 442 -43.92 -2.09 22.81
CA TYR A 442 -43.45 -2.38 21.46
C TYR A 442 -44.25 -3.54 20.86
N PRO A 443 -44.73 -3.41 19.60
CA PRO A 443 -45.49 -4.46 18.95
C PRO A 443 -44.61 -5.68 18.65
N ALA A 444 -45.18 -6.89 18.67
CA ALA A 444 -44.47 -8.15 18.42
C ALA A 444 -43.74 -8.24 17.07
N GLN A 445 -44.09 -7.39 16.10
CA GLN A 445 -43.42 -7.33 14.79
C GLN A 445 -42.13 -6.48 14.82
N SER A 446 -41.88 -5.74 15.90
CA SER A 446 -40.68 -4.92 16.04
C SER A 446 -39.54 -5.69 16.69
N VAL A 447 -38.29 -5.27 16.44
CA VAL A 447 -37.08 -5.91 16.98
C VAL A 447 -37.13 -6.03 18.51
N PHE A 448 -37.59 -4.99 19.20
CA PHE A 448 -37.65 -4.96 20.66
C PHE A 448 -38.96 -5.48 21.24
N GLY A 449 -40.01 -5.59 20.44
CA GLY A 449 -41.30 -6.12 20.87
C GLY A 449 -41.49 -7.61 20.60
N ALA A 450 -40.63 -8.21 19.77
CA ALA A 450 -40.72 -9.61 19.37
C ALA A 450 -40.70 -10.56 20.57
N PRO A 451 -41.62 -11.55 20.61
CA PRO A 451 -41.72 -12.47 21.74
C PRO A 451 -40.47 -13.36 21.84
N VAL A 452 -39.92 -13.50 23.03
CA VAL A 452 -38.77 -14.37 23.31
C VAL A 452 -39.16 -15.66 24.03
N ASN A 453 -40.46 -15.89 24.26
CA ASN A 453 -41.06 -17.16 24.69
C ASN A 453 -40.40 -17.77 25.94
N GLY A 454 -40.10 -16.93 26.94
CA GLY A 454 -39.48 -17.34 28.20
C GLY A 454 -37.95 -17.45 28.17
N SER A 455 -37.29 -17.09 27.07
CA SER A 455 -35.82 -17.09 27.01
C SER A 455 -35.24 -15.87 27.72
N ALA A 456 -34.75 -16.07 28.94
CA ALA A 456 -34.11 -15.02 29.73
C ALA A 456 -32.83 -14.47 29.07
N GLU A 457 -32.04 -15.34 28.44
CA GLU A 457 -30.81 -14.95 27.71
C GLU A 457 -31.13 -14.05 26.50
N THR A 458 -32.17 -14.40 25.74
CA THR A 458 -32.58 -13.59 24.58
C THR A 458 -33.16 -12.26 25.05
N MET A 459 -33.92 -12.23 26.15
CA MET A 459 -34.39 -10.96 26.74
C MET A 459 -33.23 -10.08 27.21
N ALA A 460 -32.24 -10.67 27.89
CA ALA A 460 -31.02 -9.98 28.31
C ALA A 460 -30.29 -9.35 27.12
N ARG A 461 -30.11 -10.12 26.03
CA ARG A 461 -29.54 -9.63 24.78
C ARG A 461 -30.35 -8.45 24.21
N THR A 462 -31.68 -8.53 24.18
CA THR A 462 -32.56 -7.45 23.68
C THR A 462 -32.39 -6.16 24.48
N VAL A 463 -32.43 -6.22 25.82
CA VAL A 463 -32.30 -5.01 26.65
C VAL A 463 -30.88 -4.45 26.63
N SER A 464 -29.84 -5.29 26.57
CA SER A 464 -28.45 -4.85 26.41
C SER A 464 -28.22 -4.17 25.06
N ARG A 465 -28.79 -4.74 23.97
CA ARG A 465 -28.73 -4.15 22.62
C ARG A 465 -29.33 -2.75 22.60
N TYR A 466 -30.46 -2.56 23.27
CA TYR A 466 -31.12 -1.26 23.37
C TYR A 466 -30.28 -0.24 24.14
N ALA A 467 -29.74 -0.65 25.30
CA ALA A 467 -28.96 0.20 26.18
C ALA A 467 -27.63 0.63 25.54
N ILE A 468 -26.86 -0.29 24.94
CA ILE A 468 -25.64 0.07 24.17
C ILE A 468 -26.00 0.95 22.96
N GLY A 469 -27.15 0.68 22.33
CA GLY A 469 -27.75 1.48 21.26
C GLY A 469 -27.90 2.94 21.66
N SER A 470 -28.51 3.18 22.82
CA SER A 470 -28.66 4.52 23.39
C SER A 470 -27.32 5.22 23.58
N ILE A 471 -26.30 4.51 24.08
CA ILE A 471 -24.95 5.08 24.28
C ILE A 471 -24.31 5.45 22.95
N ALA A 472 -24.30 4.54 21.96
CA ALA A 472 -23.67 4.80 20.67
C ALA A 472 -24.33 5.96 19.92
N ILE A 473 -25.66 6.04 19.91
CA ILE A 473 -26.36 7.17 19.27
C ILE A 473 -26.11 8.49 20.03
N THR A 474 -25.94 8.43 21.36
CA THR A 474 -25.48 9.60 22.14
C THR A 474 -24.12 10.10 21.62
N THR A 475 -23.18 9.20 21.29
CA THR A 475 -21.87 9.61 20.73
C THR A 475 -21.98 10.33 19.40
N GLN A 476 -22.98 10.00 18.57
CA GLN A 476 -23.18 10.66 17.27
C GLN A 476 -23.96 11.97 17.38
N SER A 477 -24.81 12.11 18.41
CA SER A 477 -25.68 13.26 18.57
C SER A 477 -25.10 14.36 19.43
N ASN A 478 -24.22 14.04 20.39
CA ASN A 478 -23.61 15.03 21.26
C ASN A 478 -22.57 15.87 20.49
N GLY A 479 -22.37 17.10 20.93
CA GLY A 479 -21.30 17.95 20.42
C GLY A 479 -19.92 17.39 20.76
N ASN A 480 -18.93 17.69 19.91
CA ASN A 480 -17.56 17.25 20.16
C ASN A 480 -16.78 18.26 21.02
N ILE A 481 -15.84 17.74 21.80
CA ILE A 481 -14.85 18.47 22.57
C ILE A 481 -13.44 18.07 22.14
N ASN A 482 -12.51 19.01 22.24
CA ASN A 482 -11.11 18.75 21.94
C ASN A 482 -10.42 18.15 23.17
N ALA A 483 -9.86 16.96 23.00
CA ALA A 483 -9.19 16.22 24.05
C ALA A 483 -7.88 15.60 23.54
N ARG A 484 -7.05 15.12 24.45
CA ARG A 484 -5.81 14.41 24.07
C ARG A 484 -6.15 13.00 23.61
N GLY A 485 -5.61 12.58 22.47
CA GLY A 485 -5.84 11.26 21.90
C GLY A 485 -4.93 10.98 20.71
N MET A 486 -5.39 10.14 19.78
CA MET A 486 -4.61 9.62 18.66
C MET A 486 -5.10 10.22 17.34
N VAL A 487 -4.47 11.32 16.92
CA VAL A 487 -4.86 12.10 15.74
C VAL A 487 -4.67 11.28 14.46
N PRO A 488 -5.72 11.11 13.64
CA PRO A 488 -5.60 10.45 12.36
C PRO A 488 -4.76 11.30 11.40
N GLN A 489 -3.72 10.72 10.84
CA GLN A 489 -2.89 11.37 9.83
C GLN A 489 -3.40 11.06 8.42
N LYS A 490 -2.89 11.77 7.43
CA LYS A 490 -3.14 11.40 6.03
C LYS A 490 -2.29 10.18 5.68
N GLY A 491 -2.96 9.05 5.45
CA GLY A 491 -2.34 7.78 5.07
C GLY A 491 -2.24 7.60 3.55
N ILE A 492 -1.31 6.74 3.13
CA ILE A 492 -1.24 6.14 1.79
C ILE A 492 -1.17 4.62 1.91
N THR A 493 -1.70 3.93 0.90
CA THR A 493 -1.56 2.49 0.73
C THR A 493 -0.89 2.19 -0.60
N LEU A 494 -0.11 1.11 -0.61
CA LEU A 494 0.40 0.56 -1.86
C LEU A 494 -0.53 -0.57 -2.29
N GLU A 495 -1.25 -0.33 -3.38
CA GLU A 495 -2.12 -1.33 -3.98
C GLU A 495 -1.45 -1.91 -5.22
N ILE A 496 -1.34 -3.23 -5.27
CA ILE A 496 -0.75 -3.93 -6.40
C ILE A 496 -1.87 -4.44 -7.28
N THR A 497 -1.97 -3.89 -8.50
CA THR A 497 -3.05 -4.23 -9.44
C THR A 497 -3.05 -5.71 -9.78
N ASN A 498 -1.86 -6.29 -10.02
CA ASN A 498 -1.72 -7.72 -10.25
C ASN A 498 -0.26 -8.18 -10.04
N TRP A 499 -0.07 -9.04 -9.04
CA TRP A 499 1.22 -9.68 -8.74
C TRP A 499 1.79 -10.47 -9.92
N THR A 500 0.93 -11.03 -10.78
CA THR A 500 1.33 -11.80 -11.96
C THR A 500 2.17 -10.96 -12.91
N TYR A 501 1.79 -9.69 -13.16
CA TYR A 501 2.57 -8.82 -14.05
C TYR A 501 3.92 -8.48 -13.44
N LEU A 502 3.99 -8.24 -12.13
CA LEU A 502 5.25 -7.98 -11.44
C LEU A 502 6.20 -9.19 -11.56
N HIS A 503 5.72 -10.39 -11.28
CA HIS A 503 6.49 -11.63 -11.41
C HIS A 503 6.92 -11.90 -12.85
N LEU A 504 6.02 -11.69 -13.81
CA LEU A 504 6.30 -11.90 -15.23
C LEU A 504 7.38 -10.93 -15.71
N ILE A 505 7.28 -9.63 -15.41
CA ILE A 505 8.26 -8.62 -15.84
C ILE A 505 9.64 -8.93 -15.26
N LEU A 506 9.74 -9.14 -13.94
CA LEU A 506 11.03 -9.40 -13.28
C LEU A 506 11.61 -10.76 -13.70
N GLY A 507 10.78 -11.80 -13.71
CA GLY A 507 11.18 -13.16 -14.08
C GLY A 507 11.63 -13.27 -15.53
N LEU A 508 10.89 -12.67 -16.47
CA LEU A 508 11.24 -12.66 -17.88
C LEU A 508 12.52 -11.84 -18.13
N THR A 509 12.70 -10.72 -17.43
CA THR A 509 13.93 -9.91 -17.53
C THR A 509 15.16 -10.71 -17.10
N VAL A 510 15.11 -11.36 -15.93
CA VAL A 510 16.22 -12.17 -15.41
C VAL A 510 16.45 -13.43 -16.27
N GLY A 511 15.37 -14.08 -16.71
CA GLY A 511 15.42 -15.32 -17.48
C GLY A 511 15.93 -15.12 -18.91
N ILE A 512 15.45 -14.09 -19.62
CA ILE A 512 15.91 -13.76 -20.97
C ILE A 512 17.37 -13.33 -20.95
N GLN A 513 17.79 -12.53 -19.97
CA GLN A 513 19.21 -12.15 -19.85
C GLN A 513 20.09 -13.38 -19.66
N LEU A 514 19.70 -14.34 -18.80
CA LEU A 514 20.44 -15.58 -18.62
C LEU A 514 20.53 -16.39 -19.91
N LEU A 515 19.40 -16.54 -20.61
CA LEU A 515 19.32 -17.27 -21.87
C LEU A 515 20.27 -16.66 -22.91
N ILE A 516 20.24 -15.34 -23.08
CA ILE A 516 21.12 -14.63 -24.03
C ILE A 516 22.57 -14.79 -23.64
N ALA A 517 22.92 -14.62 -22.36
CA ALA A 517 24.29 -14.78 -21.89
C ALA A 517 24.82 -16.20 -22.17
N VAL A 518 24.03 -17.24 -21.85
CA VAL A 518 24.41 -18.64 -22.10
C VAL A 518 24.57 -18.91 -23.61
N VAL A 519 23.62 -18.49 -24.44
CA VAL A 519 23.71 -18.64 -25.90
C VAL A 519 24.92 -17.89 -26.45
N SER A 520 25.16 -16.67 -25.99
CA SER A 520 26.28 -15.83 -26.43
C SER A 520 27.62 -16.49 -26.12
N ILE A 521 27.78 -17.02 -24.91
CA ILE A 521 28.98 -17.75 -24.49
C ILE A 521 29.20 -19.00 -25.34
N LEU A 522 28.15 -19.83 -25.54
CA LEU A 522 28.26 -21.08 -26.31
C LEU A 522 28.63 -20.82 -27.78
N VAL A 523 28.11 -19.74 -28.36
CA VAL A 523 28.38 -19.34 -29.73
C VAL A 523 29.77 -18.69 -29.85
N ALA A 524 30.11 -17.75 -28.95
CA ALA A 524 31.39 -17.06 -28.93
C ALA A 524 32.57 -18.01 -28.68
N ASN A 525 32.40 -19.04 -27.85
CA ASN A 525 33.45 -20.04 -27.56
C ASN A 525 33.87 -20.88 -28.78
N ARG A 526 33.15 -20.82 -29.90
CA ARG A 526 33.59 -21.45 -31.16
C ARG A 526 34.80 -20.74 -31.79
N VAL A 527 35.03 -19.49 -31.41
CA VAL A 527 36.02 -18.59 -31.98
C VAL A 527 36.89 -18.00 -30.86
N GLN A 528 38.14 -17.64 -31.16
CA GLN A 528 38.98 -16.97 -30.18
C GLN A 528 38.48 -15.53 -29.98
N VAL A 529 37.99 -15.23 -28.78
CA VAL A 529 37.63 -13.86 -28.42
C VAL A 529 38.88 -13.20 -27.86
N ARG A 530 39.23 -12.04 -28.42
CA ARG A 530 40.37 -11.24 -27.96
C ARG A 530 39.91 -10.17 -26.97
N CYS A 531 40.80 -9.84 -26.04
CA CYS A 531 40.55 -8.83 -25.00
C CYS A 531 40.15 -7.48 -25.62
N HIS A 532 39.33 -6.70 -24.92
CA HIS A 532 38.79 -5.42 -25.38
C HIS A 532 39.83 -4.29 -25.43
N SER A 533 41.14 -4.61 -25.44
CA SER A 533 42.17 -3.58 -25.54
C SER A 533 42.28 -3.09 -26.98
N TYR A 534 42.17 -1.77 -27.17
CA TYR A 534 42.39 -1.12 -28.46
C TYR A 534 43.76 -1.47 -29.06
N LEU A 535 44.77 -1.69 -28.22
CA LEU A 535 46.11 -2.10 -28.66
C LEU A 535 46.12 -3.54 -29.18
N SER A 536 45.40 -4.46 -28.54
CA SER A 536 45.26 -5.83 -29.06
C SER A 536 44.45 -5.87 -30.36
N MET A 537 43.46 -4.98 -30.48
CA MET A 537 42.66 -4.81 -31.70
C MET A 537 43.50 -4.27 -32.85
N ALA A 538 44.31 -3.23 -32.60
CA ALA A 538 45.23 -2.66 -33.58
C ALA A 538 46.30 -3.66 -34.02
N ALA A 539 46.85 -4.44 -33.09
CA ALA A 539 47.81 -5.50 -33.41
C ALA A 539 47.20 -6.59 -34.30
N LEU A 540 45.92 -6.92 -34.09
CA LEU A 540 45.19 -7.91 -34.89
C LEU A 540 44.87 -7.42 -36.31
N LEU A 541 44.53 -6.14 -36.47
CA LEU A 541 44.20 -5.55 -37.76
C LEU A 541 45.44 -5.18 -38.59
N ARG A 542 46.61 -5.09 -37.96
CA ARG A 542 47.86 -4.70 -38.62
C ARG A 542 48.18 -5.48 -39.91
N PRO A 543 48.01 -6.83 -39.98
CA PRO A 543 48.27 -7.57 -41.22
C PRO A 543 47.28 -7.23 -42.34
N ALA A 544 46.01 -6.98 -42.01
CA ALA A 544 44.97 -6.62 -42.98
C ALA A 544 45.11 -5.17 -43.49
N LEU A 545 45.83 -4.32 -42.75
CA LEU A 545 46.04 -2.89 -43.07
C LEU A 545 47.38 -2.62 -43.77
N GLN A 546 48.19 -3.63 -44.10
CA GLN A 546 49.52 -3.44 -44.71
C GLN A 546 49.49 -2.70 -46.06
N GLY A 547 48.37 -2.78 -46.80
CA GLY A 547 48.16 -2.04 -48.06
C GLY A 547 47.75 -0.57 -47.89
N VAL A 548 47.35 -0.16 -46.68
CA VAL A 548 46.95 1.23 -46.38
C VAL A 548 48.19 1.96 -45.89
N SER A 549 48.85 2.72 -46.78
CA SER A 549 50.04 3.53 -46.46
C SER A 549 49.83 4.49 -45.27
N CYS A 550 50.91 5.10 -44.75
CA CYS A 550 50.89 6.08 -43.63
C CYS A 550 49.85 7.22 -43.73
N ARG A 551 49.18 7.40 -44.88
CA ARG A 551 48.03 8.30 -45.07
C ARG A 551 46.77 7.91 -44.28
N GLY A 552 46.64 6.65 -43.86
CA GLY A 552 45.48 6.17 -43.09
C GLY A 552 45.51 6.49 -41.59
N SER A 553 46.60 7.04 -41.04
CA SER A 553 46.74 7.28 -39.60
C SER A 553 45.89 8.44 -39.05
N ALA A 554 45.41 9.32 -39.93
CA ALA A 554 44.56 10.47 -39.59
C ALA A 554 43.12 10.35 -40.14
N ALA A 555 42.77 9.21 -40.75
CA ALA A 555 41.51 9.00 -41.46
C ALA A 555 40.46 8.32 -40.55
N ASP A 556 39.18 8.67 -40.72
CA ASP A 556 38.08 8.00 -40.00
C ASP A 556 37.87 6.56 -40.50
N GLY A 557 37.21 5.70 -39.71
CA GLY A 557 36.99 4.29 -40.06
C GLY A 557 36.33 4.08 -41.43
N GLN A 558 35.45 5.00 -41.83
CA GLN A 558 34.84 5.00 -43.17
C GLN A 558 35.84 5.34 -44.29
N GLU A 559 36.78 6.24 -44.03
CA GLU A 559 37.82 6.64 -44.99
C GLU A 559 38.90 5.58 -45.10
N VAL A 560 39.30 4.95 -43.99
CA VAL A 560 40.21 3.80 -44.00
C VAL A 560 39.59 2.63 -44.77
N ALA A 561 38.30 2.35 -44.57
CA ALA A 561 37.58 1.32 -45.30
C ALA A 561 37.50 1.60 -46.81
N SER A 562 37.42 2.86 -47.24
CA SER A 562 37.41 3.23 -48.65
C SER A 562 38.79 3.14 -49.31
N MET A 563 39.85 3.40 -48.54
CA MET A 563 41.25 3.25 -48.98
C MET A 563 41.68 1.78 -49.17
N MET A 564 41.01 0.83 -48.53
CA MET A 564 41.28 -0.61 -48.70
C MET A 564 40.77 -1.18 -50.03
N GLY A 565 40.03 -0.42 -50.85
CA GLY A 565 39.47 -0.89 -52.12
C GLY A 565 38.09 -1.54 -51.98
N LYS A 566 37.26 -1.43 -53.03
CA LYS A 566 35.87 -1.94 -53.04
C LYS A 566 35.78 -3.47 -53.12
N ASP A 567 36.82 -4.11 -53.65
CA ASP A 567 36.86 -5.55 -53.89
C ASP A 567 37.51 -6.34 -52.75
N THR A 568 38.15 -5.64 -51.81
CA THR A 568 38.74 -6.24 -50.61
C THR A 568 37.66 -6.77 -49.67
N ARG A 569 37.83 -7.99 -49.20
CA ARG A 569 36.98 -8.61 -48.17
C ARG A 569 37.80 -9.01 -46.95
N LEU A 570 37.21 -8.83 -45.76
CA LEU A 570 37.81 -9.17 -44.48
C LEU A 570 37.09 -10.36 -43.85
N ARG A 571 37.86 -11.33 -43.33
CA ARG A 571 37.33 -12.47 -42.59
C ARG A 571 38.20 -12.86 -41.40
N TYR A 572 37.56 -13.30 -40.33
CA TYR A 572 38.25 -13.82 -39.15
C TYR A 572 38.47 -15.34 -39.25
N VAL A 573 39.72 -15.75 -39.46
CA VAL A 573 40.08 -17.16 -39.76
C VAL A 573 41.14 -17.67 -38.79
N ARG A 574 41.10 -18.98 -38.52
CA ARG A 574 42.13 -19.67 -37.73
C ARG A 574 43.42 -19.81 -38.55
N ASP A 575 44.51 -19.30 -38.02
CA ASP A 575 45.85 -19.40 -38.59
C ASP A 575 46.48 -20.77 -38.34
N ARG A 576 47.46 -21.15 -39.17
CA ARG A 576 48.19 -22.43 -39.09
C ARG A 576 48.94 -22.60 -37.76
N GLY A 577 49.30 -21.50 -37.09
CA GLY A 577 49.91 -21.48 -35.75
C GLY A 577 48.94 -21.66 -34.58
N GLY A 578 47.63 -21.84 -34.85
CA GLY A 578 46.62 -22.14 -33.83
C GLY A 578 45.89 -20.94 -33.23
N GLY A 579 46.34 -19.70 -33.50
CA GLY A 579 45.63 -18.45 -33.18
C GLY A 579 44.69 -17.98 -34.30
N PHE A 580 43.81 -17.02 -34.05
CA PHE A 580 42.95 -16.41 -35.09
C PHE A 580 43.50 -15.05 -35.56
N GLN A 581 43.37 -14.76 -36.86
CA GLN A 581 43.78 -13.51 -37.51
C GLN A 581 42.72 -13.01 -38.50
N VAL A 582 42.74 -11.70 -38.77
CA VAL A 582 41.92 -11.10 -39.84
C VAL A 582 42.69 -11.20 -41.15
N GLN A 583 42.13 -11.90 -42.13
CA GLN A 583 42.69 -11.99 -43.48
C GLN A 583 41.94 -11.07 -44.44
N SER A 584 42.69 -10.38 -45.29
CA SER A 584 42.17 -9.65 -46.44
C SER A 584 42.29 -10.52 -47.69
N SER A 585 41.19 -10.74 -48.39
CA SER A 585 41.17 -11.35 -49.73
C SER A 585 40.74 -10.31 -50.75
N GLU A 586 41.52 -10.12 -51.80
CA GLU A 586 41.08 -9.41 -53.00
C GLU A 586 40.37 -10.41 -53.92
N LEU A 587 39.25 -9.98 -54.50
CA LEU A 587 38.37 -10.80 -55.32
C LEU A 587 38.68 -10.62 -56.82
#